data_AF-A0A8T4NQJ3-F1
#
_entry.id   AF-A0A8T4NQJ3-F1
#
_cell.length_a   1.000
_cell.length_b   1.000
_cell.length_c   1.000
_cell.angle_alpha   90.00
_cell.angle_beta   90.00
_cell.angle_gamma   90.00
#
_symmetry.space_group_name_H-M   'P 1'
#
loop_
_entity.id
_entity.type
_entity.pdbx_description
1 polymer ?
#
loop_
_entity_poly.entity_id
_entity_poly.type
_entity_poly.pdbx_seq_one_letter_code
_entity_poly.pdbx_strand_id
1 'polypeptide(L)' 'MPQCSFCKKHYEIPRGLTYVLSNGEILYFCSSKCRKNWGMGRRADKMKWIKKRKDEEKVVEEKAE' A
#
# COMPACT_ATOMS: atom_id res chain seq x y z
N MET A 1 13.04 -1.53 5.75
CA MET A 1 12.64 -2.29 4.55
C MET A 1 11.54 -1.49 3.84
N PRO A 2 11.62 -1.20 2.53
CA PRO A 2 10.63 -0.35 1.86
C PRO A 2 9.22 -0.96 1.94
N GLN A 3 8.24 -0.11 2.23
CA GLN A 3 6.82 -0.49 2.34
C GLN A 3 6.09 -0.13 1.05
N CYS A 4 5.35 -1.09 0.49
CA CYS A 4 4.53 -0.85 -0.70
C CYS A 4 3.32 0.03 -0.35
N SER A 5 3.14 1.15 -1.07
CA SER A 5 2.01 2.08 -0.89
C SER A 5 0.66 1.42 -1.19
N PHE A 6 0.63 0.37 -2.01
CA PHE A 6 -0.61 -0.32 -2.38
C PHE A 6 -0.97 -1.47 -1.43
N CYS A 7 -0.07 -2.46 -1.25
CA CYS A 7 -0.40 -3.66 -0.47
C CYS A 7 0.08 -3.61 0.99
N LYS A 8 0.70 -2.50 1.41
CA LYS A 8 1.27 -2.28 2.76
C LYS A 8 2.25 -3.38 3.22
N LYS A 9 2.77 -4.21 2.29
CA LYS A 9 3.79 -5.23 2.57
C LYS A 9 5.18 -4.63 2.48
N HIS A 10 6.06 -5.05 3.38
CA HIS A 10 7.50 -4.80 3.28
C HIS A 10 8.11 -5.73 2.22
N TYR A 11 9.09 -5.22 1.47
CA TYR A 11 9.82 -6.00 0.48
C TYR A 11 11.30 -5.64 0.47
N GLU A 12 12.14 -6.58 0.03
CA GLU A 12 13.60 -6.40 -0.03
C GLU A 12 14.05 -5.62 -1.28
N ILE A 13 15.11 -4.82 -1.13
CA ILE A 13 15.79 -4.11 -2.23
C ILE A 13 16.63 -5.15 -2.99
N PRO A 14 16.67 -5.18 -4.35
CA PRO A 14 16.26 -4.16 -5.32
C PRO A 14 14.91 -4.45 -6.03
N ARG A 15 13.95 -5.11 -5.36
CA ARG A 15 12.64 -5.34 -5.99
C ARG A 15 11.79 -4.07 -6.04
N GLY A 16 10.88 -4.00 -7.00
CA GLY A 16 9.84 -2.99 -7.05
C GLY A 16 10.12 -1.84 -8.01
N LEU A 17 9.28 -0.81 -7.93
CA LEU A 17 9.35 0.41 -8.73
C LEU A 17 8.93 1.61 -7.89
N THR A 18 9.67 2.70 -8.03
CA THR A 18 9.34 4.01 -7.49
C THR A 18 8.61 4.82 -8.54
N TYR A 19 7.40 5.27 -8.24
CA TYR A 19 6.56 6.03 -9.13
C TYR A 19 6.37 7.44 -8.57
N VAL A 20 6.92 8.44 -9.26
CA VAL A 20 6.82 9.84 -8.85
C VAL A 20 5.65 10.46 -9.60
N LEU A 21 4.69 10.98 -8.85
CA LEU A 21 3.51 11.66 -9.38
C LEU A 21 3.84 13.11 -9.77
N SER A 22 2.99 13.73 -10.59
CA SER A 22 3.14 15.12 -11.03
C SER A 22 3.03 16.13 -9.87
N ASN A 23 2.37 15.76 -8.78
CA ASN A 23 2.29 16.55 -7.54
C ASN A 23 3.55 16.40 -6.65
N GLY A 24 4.53 15.58 -7.05
CA GLY A 24 5.73 15.28 -6.27
C GLY A 24 5.58 14.14 -5.27
N GLU A 25 4.41 13.51 -5.14
CA GLU A 25 4.23 12.36 -4.27
C GLU A 25 4.97 11.13 -4.80
N ILE A 26 5.64 10.42 -3.90
CA ILE A 26 6.41 9.22 -4.23
C ILE A 26 5.64 7.98 -3.79
N LEU A 27 5.26 7.14 -4.76
CA LEU A 27 4.61 5.86 -4.52
C LEU A 27 5.60 4.72 -4.72
N TYR A 28 5.64 3.80 -3.76
CA TYR A 28 6.47 2.61 -3.82
C TYR A 28 5.62 1.39 -4.15
N PHE A 29 5.98 0.65 -5.19
CA PHE A 29 5.29 -0.57 -5.59
C PHE A 29 6.21 -1.78 -5.50
N CYS A 30 5.79 -2.82 -4.78
CA CYS A 30 6.55 -4.07 -4.68
C CYS A 30 6.50 -4.92 -5.96
N SER A 31 5.47 -4.74 -6.81
CA SER A 31 5.27 -5.55 -8.02
C SER A 31 4.37 -4.88 -9.07
N SER A 32 4.46 -5.33 -10.31
CA SER A 32 3.58 -4.90 -11.42
C SER A 32 2.09 -5.10 -11.13
N LYS A 33 1.74 -6.10 -10.30
CA LYS A 33 0.35 -6.34 -9.87
C LYS A 33 -0.19 -5.14 -9.07
N CYS A 34 0.60 -4.61 -8.15
CA CYS A 34 0.23 -3.45 -7.33
C CYS A 34 0.09 -2.19 -8.20
N ARG A 35 1.05 -1.95 -9.10
CA ARG A 35 1.02 -0.82 -10.03
C ARG A 35 -0.23 -0.82 -10.92
N LYS A 36 -0.52 -1.96 -11.56
CA LYS A 36 -1.70 -2.11 -12.42
C LYS A 36 -3.01 -1.91 -11.64
N ASN A 37 -3.08 -2.44 -10.41
CA ASN A 37 -4.29 -2.33 -9.60
C ASN A 37 -4.52 -0.89 -9.10
N TRP A 38 -3.44 -0.17 -8.77
CA TRP A 38 -3.50 1.26 -8.46
C TRP A 38 -3.93 2.08 -9.69
N GLY A 39 -3.36 1.81 -10.87
CA GLY A 39 -3.75 2.49 -12.11
C GLY A 39 -5.19 2.20 -12.57
N MET A 40 -5.77 1.07 -12.15
CA MET A 40 -7.20 0.76 -12.33
C MET A 40 -8.12 1.47 -11.32
N GLY A 41 -7.59 2.29 -10.41
CA GLY A 41 -8.38 2.97 -9.37
C GLY A 41 -8.97 2.02 -8.31
N ARG A 42 -8.47 0.79 -8.21
CA ARG A 42 -8.96 -0.17 -7.22
C ARG A 42 -8.38 0.14 -5.85
N ARG A 43 -9.23 0.21 -4.83
CA ARG A 43 -8.81 0.41 -3.44
C ARG A 43 -8.21 -0.87 -2.86
N ALA A 44 -7.07 -0.74 -2.19
CA ALA A 44 -6.39 -1.86 -1.54
C ALA A 44 -7.27 -2.55 -0.48
N ASP A 45 -7.98 -1.77 0.32
CA ASP A 45 -8.75 -2.27 1.48
C ASP A 45 -9.93 -3.16 1.07
N LYS A 46 -10.42 -2.99 -0.16
CA LYS A 46 -11.52 -3.78 -0.74
C LYS A 46 -11.04 -5.12 -1.32
N MET A 47 -9.72 -5.33 -1.44
CA MET A 47 -9.19 -6.47 -2.15
C MET A 47 -8.80 -7.61 -1.21
N LYS A 48 -9.51 -8.74 -1.31
CA LYS A 48 -9.36 -9.92 -0.43
C LYS A 48 -7.93 -10.48 -0.35
N TRP A 49 -7.11 -10.32 -1.39
CA TRP A 49 -5.74 -10.87 -1.43
C TRP A 49 -4.71 -9.99 -0.71
N ILE A 50 -5.09 -8.77 -0.32
CA ILE A 50 -4.24 -7.89 0.48
C ILE A 50 -4.46 -8.26 1.94
N LYS A 51 -3.37 -8.55 2.65
CA LYS A 51 -3.43 -8.82 4.09
C LYS A 51 -3.83 -7.52 4.76
N LYS A 52 -5.08 -7.44 5.26
CA LYS A 52 -5.50 -6.36 6.15
C LYS A 52 -4.63 -6.46 7.40
N ARG A 53 -3.86 -5.42 7.71
CA ARG A 53 -3.21 -5.33 9.02
C ARG A 53 -4.31 -4.99 10.02
N LYS A 54 -4.48 -5.83 11.04
CA LYS A 54 -5.44 -5.61 12.15
C LYS A 54 -5.14 -4.34 12.96
N ASP A 55 -4.01 -3.70 12.70
CA ASP A 55 -3.53 -2.54 13.45
C ASP A 55 -4.36 -1.27 13.19
N GLU A 56 -5.16 -1.22 12.11
CA GLU A 56 -6.06 -0.09 11.81
C GLU A 56 -7.37 -0.13 12.62
N GLU A 57 -7.73 -1.26 13.24
CA GLU A 57 -8.92 -1.35 14.13
C GLU A 57 -8.65 -0.73 15.51
N LYS A 58 -7.42 -0.83 16.05
CA LYS A 58 -7.10 -0.38 17.41
C LYS A 58 -7.07 1.14 17.58
N VAL A 59 -6.66 1.89 16.56
CA VAL A 59 -6.58 3.37 16.63
C VAL A 59 -7.98 4.02 16.63
N VAL A 60 -8.99 3.31 16.13
CA VAL A 60 -10.39 3.79 16.18
C VAL A 60 -10.98 3.56 17.56
N GLU A 61 -10.60 2.47 18.24
CA GLU A 61 -11.03 2.16 19.60
C GLU A 61 -10.38 3.10 20.65
N GLU A 62 -9.06 3.33 20.58
CA GLU A 62 -8.35 4.23 21.53
C GLU A 62 -8.70 5.71 21.42
N LYS A 63 -9.34 6.17 20.33
CA LYS A 63 -9.79 7.56 20.18
C LYS A 63 -11.26 7.79 20.57
N ALA A 64 -11.97 6.72 20.91
CA ALA A 64 -13.36 6.75 21.32
C ALA A 64 -13.55 6.59 22.84
N GLU A 65 -12.48 6.31 23.59
CA GLU A 65 -12.42 6.36 25.06
C GLU A 65 -11.82 7.68 25.58
#